data_AF-A0A1H8Z7N6-F1
#
_entry.id   AF-A0A1H8Z7N6-F1
#
_cell.length_a   1.000
_cell.length_b   1.000
_cell.length_c   1.000
_cell.angle_alpha   90.00
_cell.angle_beta   90.00
_cell.angle_gamma   90.00
#
_symmetry.space_group_name_H-M   'P 1'
#
loop_
_entity.id
_entity.type
_entity.pdbx_description
1 polymer ?
#
loop_
_entity_poly.entity_id
_entity_poly.type
_entity_poly.pdbx_seq_one_letter_code
_entity_poly.pdbx_strand_id
1 'polypeptide(L)'
;MQLLRVLSLLASLMLIVIGGTIYFHHVEGWDWIDAYFFTVVTLSTVGYGNLVPATVAGKIGTTVFIFVGLGVFAVTIQQFGAFAMRKREEHTEWLVARLGHHQASEEPRAANEDDRPEA
;
A
#
# COMPACT_ATOMS: atom_id res chain seq x y z
N MET A 1 -6.85 9.63 -16.55
CA MET A 1 -5.55 10.14 -16.07
C MET A 1 -5.02 9.40 -14.83
N GLN A 2 -5.84 9.03 -13.84
CA GLN A 2 -5.36 8.32 -12.64
C GLN A 2 -4.73 6.95 -12.94
N LEU A 3 -5.35 6.13 -13.81
CA LEU A 3 -4.80 4.83 -14.20
C LEU A 3 -3.39 4.94 -14.82
N LEU A 4 -3.16 5.91 -15.70
CA LEU A 4 -1.86 6.17 -16.31
C LEU A 4 -0.81 6.56 -15.27
N ARG A 5 -1.18 7.34 -14.24
CA ARG A 5 -0.29 7.69 -13.13
C ARG A 5 0.12 6.45 -12.33
N VAL A 6 -0.84 5.59 -11.99
CA VAL A 6 -0.55 4.33 -11.27
C VAL A 6 0.35 3.42 -12.09
N LEU A 7 0.06 3.24 -13.38
CA LEU A 7 0.91 2.46 -14.29
C LEU A 7 2.33 3.03 -14.36
N SER A 8 2.49 4.35 -14.48
CA SER A 8 3.82 4.99 -14.50
C SER A 8 4.59 4.80 -13.20
N LEU A 9 3.92 4.84 -12.04
CA LEU A 9 4.54 4.61 -10.74
C LEU A 9 5.00 3.15 -10.61
N LEU A 10 4.15 2.19 -10.96
CA LEU A 10 4.49 0.76 -10.95
C LEU A 10 5.65 0.45 -11.91
N ALA A 11 5.64 1.05 -13.12
CA ALA A 11 6.72 0.89 -14.08
C ALA A 11 8.03 1.49 -13.55
N SER A 12 7.99 2.68 -12.95
CA SER A 12 9.18 3.30 -12.35
C SER A 12 9.74 2.48 -11.18
N LEU A 13 8.86 1.95 -10.32
CA LEU A 13 9.28 1.09 -9.22
C LEU A 13 9.91 -0.21 -9.73
N MET A 14 9.31 -0.85 -10.74
CA MET A 14 9.86 -2.05 -11.35
C MET A 14 11.24 -1.78 -11.97
N LEU A 15 11.41 -0.64 -12.65
CA LEU A 15 12.70 -0.26 -13.23
C LEU A 15 13.77 -0.01 -12.17
N ILE A 16 13.41 0.62 -11.05
CA ILE A 16 14.31 0.84 -9.91
C ILE A 16 14.72 -0.50 -9.29
N VAL A 17 13.78 -1.41 -9.08
CA VAL A 17 14.06 -2.75 -8.50
C VAL A 17 14.94 -3.58 -9.44
N ILE A 18 14.62 -3.62 -10.74
CA ILE A 18 15.42 -4.36 -11.73
C ILE A 18 16.83 -3.75 -11.85
N GLY A 19 16.92 -2.42 -11.95
CA GLY A 19 18.20 -1.73 -12.04
C GLY A 19 19.06 -1.94 -10.80
N GLY A 20 18.47 -1.84 -9.61
CA GLY A 20 19.13 -2.16 -8.35
C GLY A 20 19.59 -3.62 -8.29
N THR A 21 18.74 -4.56 -8.70
CA THR A 21 19.06 -6.00 -8.69
C THR A 21 20.27 -6.30 -9.57
N ILE A 22 20.29 -5.78 -10.80
CA ILE A 22 21.42 -5.92 -11.72
C ILE A 22 22.68 -5.30 -11.12
N TYR A 23 22.56 -4.09 -10.56
CA TYR A 23 23.69 -3.39 -9.95
C TYR A 23 24.31 -4.17 -8.80
N PHE A 24 23.52 -4.59 -7.81
CA PHE A 24 24.05 -5.30 -6.64
C PHE A 24 24.51 -6.73 -6.97
N HIS A 25 23.90 -7.40 -7.96
CA HIS A 25 24.41 -8.67 -8.47
C HIS A 25 25.86 -8.53 -8.97
N HIS A 26 26.14 -7.52 -9.80
CA HIS A 26 27.48 -7.32 -10.34
C HIS A 26 28.49 -6.75 -9.34
N VAL A 27 28.04 -5.84 -8.47
CA VAL A 27 28.95 -5.12 -7.55
C VAL A 27 29.28 -5.93 -6.30
N GLU A 28 28.30 -6.63 -5.73
CA GLU A 28 28.49 -7.43 -4.52
C GLU A 28 28.71 -8.92 -4.82
N GLY A 29 28.48 -9.36 -6.07
CA GLY A 29 28.63 -10.76 -6.47
C GLY A 29 27.55 -11.69 -5.88
N TRP A 30 26.44 -11.12 -5.39
CA TRP A 30 25.31 -11.89 -4.86
C TRP A 30 24.53 -12.57 -5.96
N ASP A 31 23.91 -13.70 -5.68
CA ASP A 31 22.98 -14.33 -6.62
C ASP A 31 21.79 -13.41 -6.94
N TRP A 32 21.17 -13.61 -8.10
CA TRP A 32 20.07 -12.78 -8.60
C TRP A 32 18.93 -12.60 -7.58
N ILE A 33 18.58 -13.66 -6.86
CA ILE A 33 17.52 -13.63 -5.86
C ILE A 33 17.94 -12.85 -4.62
N ASP A 34 19.19 -12.97 -4.17
CA ASP A 34 19.71 -12.25 -3.02
C ASP A 34 19.84 -10.75 -3.32
N ALA A 35 20.30 -10.40 -4.52
CA ALA A 35 20.33 -9.01 -4.99
C ALA A 35 18.91 -8.42 -5.09
N TYR A 36 17.96 -9.17 -5.65
CA TYR A 36 16.56 -8.75 -5.69
C TYR A 36 15.99 -8.57 -4.29
N PHE A 37 16.18 -9.55 -3.42
CA PHE A 37 15.70 -9.52 -2.04
C PHE A 37 16.26 -8.31 -1.29
N PHE A 38 17.57 -8.07 -1.39
CA PHE A 38 18.20 -6.88 -0.82
C PHE A 38 17.54 -5.60 -1.33
N THR A 39 17.37 -5.45 -2.64
CA THR A 39 16.80 -4.22 -3.21
C THR A 39 15.39 -3.92 -2.68
N VAL A 40 14.52 -4.94 -2.62
CA VAL A 40 13.15 -4.76 -2.13
C VAL A 40 13.13 -4.50 -0.62
N VAL A 41 13.91 -5.25 0.16
CA VAL A 41 13.97 -5.12 1.63
C VAL A 41 14.57 -3.78 2.06
N THR A 42 15.58 -3.29 1.35
CA THR A 42 16.17 -1.98 1.58
C THR A 42 15.20 -0.86 1.20
N LEU A 43 14.56 -0.97 0.03
CA LEU A 43 13.64 0.06 -0.46
C LEU A 43 12.36 0.17 0.38
N SER A 44 11.89 -0.97 0.89
CA SER A 44 10.77 -1.05 1.83
C SER A 44 11.13 -0.64 3.26
N THR A 45 12.39 -0.30 3.53
CA THR A 45 12.91 0.07 4.86
C THR A 45 12.80 -1.03 5.91
N VAL A 46 12.55 -2.28 5.51
CA VAL A 46 12.49 -3.43 6.42
C VAL A 46 13.88 -3.77 6.96
N GLY A 47 14.88 -3.80 6.07
CA GLY A 47 16.30 -3.83 6.47
C GLY A 47 16.70 -4.95 7.43
N TYR A 48 16.43 -6.23 7.11
CA TYR A 48 16.75 -7.36 7.99
C TYR A 48 18.24 -7.47 8.38
N GLY A 49 19.16 -6.91 7.58
CA GLY A 49 20.59 -6.91 7.89
C GLY A 49 21.33 -8.21 7.58
N ASN A 50 20.64 -9.24 7.06
CA ASN A 50 21.27 -10.49 6.64
C ASN A 50 22.15 -10.33 5.39
N LEU A 51 21.81 -9.37 4.53
CA LEU A 51 22.59 -8.97 3.36
C LEU A 51 22.92 -7.48 3.49
N VAL A 52 24.21 -7.16 3.49
CA VAL A 52 24.74 -5.79 3.64
C VAL A 52 25.90 -5.61 2.67
N PRO A 53 25.97 -4.50 1.91
CA PRO A 53 27.05 -4.27 0.96
C PRO A 53 28.41 -4.25 1.65
N ALA A 54 29.32 -5.12 1.20
CA ALA A 54 30.68 -5.20 1.69
C ALA A 54 31.61 -4.27 0.90
N THR A 55 31.33 -4.08 -0.39
CA THR A 55 32.20 -3.28 -1.27
C THR A 55 31.99 -1.77 -1.06
N VAL A 56 33.03 -0.99 -1.34
CA VAL A 56 32.94 0.49 -1.31
C VAL A 56 31.90 0.98 -2.30
N ALA A 57 31.90 0.41 -3.51
CA ALA A 57 30.95 0.75 -4.56
C ALA A 57 29.51 0.42 -4.14
N GLY A 58 29.26 -0.77 -3.58
CA GLY A 58 27.93 -1.16 -3.14
C GLY A 58 27.41 -0.31 -1.99
N LYS A 59 28.26 0.10 -1.04
CA LYS A 59 27.85 1.04 0.03
C LYS A 59 27.39 2.38 -0.54
N ILE A 60 28.18 2.96 -1.45
CA ILE A 60 27.82 4.22 -2.14
C ILE A 60 26.54 4.02 -2.97
N GLY A 61 26.47 2.91 -3.70
CA GLY A 61 25.33 2.53 -4.52
C GLY A 61 24.05 2.41 -3.70
N THR A 62 24.10 1.79 -2.52
CA THR A 62 22.97 1.71 -1.59
C THR A 62 22.53 3.09 -1.11
N THR A 63 23.45 3.99 -0.77
CA THR A 63 23.10 5.36 -0.37
C THR A 63 22.35 6.08 -1.49
N VAL A 64 22.87 6.06 -2.72
CA VAL A 64 22.21 6.68 -3.88
C VAL A 64 20.87 6.01 -4.19
N PHE A 65 20.82 4.68 -4.15
CA PHE A 65 19.63 3.89 -4.41
C PHE A 65 18.48 4.26 -3.45
N ILE A 66 18.78 4.44 -2.15
CA ILE A 66 17.78 4.87 -1.17
C ILE A 66 17.26 6.28 -1.50
N PHE A 67 18.14 7.25 -1.76
CA PHE A 67 17.72 8.62 -2.08
C PHE A 67 16.82 8.70 -3.33
N VAL A 68 17.12 7.89 -4.35
CA VAL A 68 16.35 7.88 -5.60
C VAL A 68 15.04 7.10 -5.45
N GLY A 69 15.10 5.93 -4.82
CA GLY A 69 14.00 4.98 -4.86
C GLY A 69 12.98 5.13 -3.73
N LEU A 70 13.39 5.61 -2.55
CA LEU A 70 12.52 5.59 -1.36
C LEU A 70 11.25 6.42 -1.56
N GLY A 71 11.37 7.58 -2.21
CA GLY A 71 10.21 8.43 -2.52
C GLY A 71 9.21 7.74 -3.44
N VAL A 72 9.70 7.08 -4.49
CA VAL A 72 8.85 6.33 -5.45
C VAL A 72 8.15 5.18 -4.75
N PHE A 73 8.87 4.45 -3.88
CA PHE A 73 8.30 3.37 -3.09
C PHE A 73 7.21 3.86 -2.13
N ALA A 74 7.48 4.95 -1.39
CA ALA A 74 6.52 5.53 -0.45
C ALA A 74 5.21 5.95 -1.12
N VAL A 75 5.30 6.65 -2.26
CA VAL A 75 4.12 7.05 -3.05
C VAL A 75 3.37 5.81 -3.55
N THR A 76 4.08 4.77 -3.99
CA THR A 76 3.46 3.53 -4.45
C THR A 76 2.67 2.84 -3.33
N ILE A 77 3.23 2.72 -2.14
CA ILE A 77 2.55 2.15 -0.96
C ILE A 77 1.31 2.99 -0.59
N GLN A 78 1.41 4.31 -0.64
CA GLN A 78 0.27 5.20 -0.39
C GLN A 78 -0.88 4.96 -1.37
N GLN A 79 -0.59 4.74 -2.66
CA GLN A 79 -1.62 4.42 -3.66
C GLN A 79 -2.27 3.06 -3.37
N PHE A 80 -1.49 2.05 -3.00
CA PHE A 80 -2.03 0.75 -2.59
C PHE A 80 -2.94 0.88 -1.35
N GLY A 81 -2.54 1.66 -0.35
CA GLY A 81 -3.36 1.94 0.83
C GLY A 81 -4.67 2.63 0.49
N ALA A 82 -4.63 3.64 -0.39
CA ALA A 82 -5.82 4.33 -0.86
C ALA A 82 -6.76 3.40 -1.65
N PHE A 83 -6.21 2.52 -2.49
CA PHE A 83 -6.99 1.51 -3.20
C PHE A 83 -7.66 0.52 -2.22
N ALA A 84 -6.92 0.04 -1.22
CA ALA A 84 -7.45 -0.86 -0.20
C ALA A 84 -8.56 -0.21 0.64
N MET A 85 -8.45 1.09 0.96
CA MET A 85 -9.47 1.83 1.72
C MET A 85 -10.72 2.09 0.88
N ARG A 86 -10.60 2.50 -0.38
CA ARG A 86 -11.75 2.71 -1.27
C ARG A 86 -12.64 1.47 -1.39
N LYS A 87 -12.02 0.29 -1.46
CA LYS A 87 -12.77 -0.98 -1.49
C LYS A 87 -13.53 -1.27 -0.19
N ARG A 88 -13.10 -0.71 0.94
CA ARG A 88 -13.78 -0.84 2.24
C ARG A 88 -14.94 0.13 2.38
N GLU A 89 -14.80 1.36 1.88
CA GLU A 89 -15.86 2.38 1.93
C GLU A 89 -17.14 1.90 1.25
N GLU A 90 -17.05 1.27 0.07
CA GLU A 90 -18.21 0.72 -0.64
C GLU A 90 -18.99 -0.33 0.19
N HIS A 91 -18.27 -1.12 0.99
CA HIS A 91 -18.88 -2.12 1.87
C HIS A 91 -19.50 -1.47 3.11
N THR A 92 -18.85 -0.48 3.69
CA THR A 92 -19.41 0.26 4.82
C THR A 92 -20.66 1.04 4.42
N GLU A 93 -20.67 1.69 3.25
CA GLU A 93 -21.84 2.40 2.73
C GLU A 93 -23.01 1.45 2.46
N TRP A 94 -22.75 0.27 1.86
CA TRP A 94 -23.75 -0.78 1.70
C TRP A 94 -24.34 -1.25 3.04
N LEU A 95 -23.49 -1.47 4.06
CA LEU A 95 -23.94 -1.86 5.40
C LEU A 95 -24.81 -0.78 6.04
N VAL A 96 -24.38 0.48 5.98
CA VAL A 96 -25.11 1.62 6.55
C VAL A 96 -26.45 1.81 5.84
N ALA A 97 -26.48 1.73 4.50
CA ALA A 97 -27.72 1.82 3.73
C ALA A 97 -28.68 0.66 4.06
N ARG A 98 -28.16 -0.56 4.22
CA ARG A 98 -28.95 -1.76 4.56
C ARG A 98 -29.51 -1.69 5.99
N LEU A 99 -28.72 -1.24 6.96
CA LEU A 99 -29.14 -1.08 8.35
C LEU A 99 -30.16 0.06 8.50
N GLY A 100 -29.96 1.18 7.81
CA GLY A 100 -30.90 2.30 7.80
C GLY A 100 -32.28 1.93 7.24
N HIS A 101 -32.35 1.07 6.21
CA HIS A 101 -33.63 0.56 5.70
C HIS A 101 -34.36 -0.38 6.66
N HIS A 102 -33.64 -1.18 7.46
CA HIS A 102 -34.28 -2.02 8.48
C HIS A 102 -34.83 -1.20 9.66
N GLN A 103 -34.11 -0.16 10.09
CA GLN A 103 -34.54 0.73 11.18
C GLN A 103 -35.80 1.54 10.81
N ALA A 104 -35.92 1.99 9.56
CA ALA A 104 -37.13 2.69 9.10
C ALA A 104 -38.38 1.80 9.03
N SER A 105 -38.22 0.47 8.90
CA SER A 105 -39.33 -0.49 8.94
C SER A 105 -39.67 -0.98 10.36
N GLU A 106 -38.76 -0.81 11.32
CA GLU A 106 -38.89 -1.27 12.70
C GLU A 106 -38.86 -0.11 13.71
N GLU A 107 -39.31 1.10 13.35
CA GLU A 107 -39.58 2.11 14.38
C GLU A 107 -40.75 1.56 15.24
N PRO A 108 -40.50 1.07 16.48
CA PRO A 108 -41.57 0.53 17.28
C PRO A 108 -42.43 1.72 17.70
N ARG A 109 -43.76 1.60 17.55
CA ARG A 109 -44.74 2.59 18.03
C ARG A 109 -44.25 3.12 19.38
N ALA A 110 -43.90 4.40 19.42
CA ALA A 110 -43.19 4.93 20.56
C ALA A 110 -44.09 4.73 21.79
N ALA A 111 -43.57 4.13 22.87
CA ALA A 111 -44.39 3.78 24.04
C ALA A 111 -45.00 5.00 24.76
N ASN A 112 -44.71 6.21 24.27
CA ASN A 112 -45.28 7.49 24.69
C ASN A 112 -46.36 8.03 23.73
N GLU A 113 -46.74 7.28 22.68
CA GLU A 113 -47.96 7.58 21.92
C GLU A 113 -49.16 7.26 22.78
N ASP A 114 -49.78 8.33 23.28
CA ASP A 114 -51.02 8.31 24.06
C ASP A 114 -52.16 7.73 23.22
N ASP A 115 -52.72 6.60 23.64
CA ASP A 115 -53.86 6.01 22.99
C ASP A 115 -55.07 6.93 23.19
N ARG A 116 -55.62 7.44 22.08
CA ARG A 116 -56.84 8.23 22.15
C ARG A 116 -57.94 7.37 22.76
N PRO A 117 -58.69 7.86 23.77
CA PRO A 117 -59.76 7.09 24.36
C PRO A 117 -60.79 6.75 23.28
N GLU A 118 -61.07 5.46 23.13
CA GLU A 118 -62.07 4.96 22.20
C GLU A 118 -63.45 5.45 22.67
N ALA A 119 -64.14 6.17 21.79
CA ALA A 119 -65.43 6.81 22.05
C ALA A 119 -66.61 5.89 21.72
#